data_AF-A0A9P7GD63-F1
#
_entry.id   AF-A0A9P7GD63-F1
#
_cell.length_a   1.000
_cell.length_b   1.000
_cell.length_c   1.000
_cell.angle_alpha   90.00
_cell.angle_beta   90.00
_cell.angle_gamma   90.00
#
_symmetry.space_group_name_H-M   'P 1'
#
loop_
_entity.id
_entity.type
_entity.pdbx_description
1 polymer ?
#
loop_
_entity_poly.entity_id
_entity_poly.type
_entity_poly.pdbx_seq_one_letter_code
_entity_poly.pdbx_strand_id
1 'polypeptide(L)'
;MDPYTRDSLVVLVFLAGRSRAPFFAAISALRIGADLSHVICSPTAAGAIKSYSPDLIVHPILREEYTPEQIKPELEALLARLHVLIIGPGLGREPYMEAHAKLALSLARSRGMFVVLDADALWMVGKDLSVIKGYRRAVVTPNVVEFKRLSEQAGVDPQAPSAKKAGLVSSALGGVTVLEKGAKDIISIDTTGDAANLKESKMEGADEEKERTRETIEVDVEGGLKRCGGQGDVLSGSVGTFLAWGKCYEDGAFG
;
A
#
# COMPACT_ATOMS: atom_id res chain seq x y z
N MET A 1 -16.33 -3.24 24.70
CA MET A 1 -15.92 -3.98 23.49
C MET A 1 -17.07 -3.87 22.50
N ASP A 2 -16.79 -3.33 21.32
CA ASP A 2 -17.80 -3.06 20.30
C ASP A 2 -18.18 -4.39 19.60
N PRO A 3 -19.46 -4.76 19.49
CA PRO A 3 -19.89 -5.96 18.77
C PRO A 3 -19.45 -6.00 17.29
N TYR A 4 -19.05 -4.87 16.68
CA TYR A 4 -18.47 -4.85 15.32
C TYR A 4 -17.01 -5.28 15.25
N THR A 5 -16.32 -5.51 16.38
CA THR A 5 -14.90 -5.91 16.40
C THR A 5 -14.69 -7.42 16.24
N ARG A 6 -15.77 -8.20 16.06
CA ARG A 6 -15.71 -9.68 15.98
C ARG A 6 -15.89 -10.27 14.58
N ASP A 7 -16.19 -9.47 13.58
CA ASP A 7 -16.29 -9.92 12.20
C ASP A 7 -15.11 -9.37 11.40
N SER A 8 -14.48 -10.25 10.63
CA SER A 8 -13.24 -10.16 9.85
C SER A 8 -13.23 -9.08 8.76
N LEU A 9 -13.61 -7.84 9.12
CA LEU A 9 -13.98 -6.78 8.20
C LEU A 9 -12.77 -6.22 7.45
N VAL A 10 -12.16 -6.93 6.51
CA VAL A 10 -11.11 -6.34 5.66
C VAL A 10 -11.72 -5.16 4.91
N VAL A 11 -11.17 -3.97 5.13
CA VAL A 11 -11.54 -2.78 4.37
C VAL A 11 -10.32 -2.15 3.78
N LEU A 12 -10.38 -1.95 2.47
CA LEU A 12 -9.32 -1.38 1.68
C LEU A 12 -9.79 -0.06 1.10
N VAL A 13 -8.90 0.92 1.05
CA VAL A 13 -9.12 2.18 0.34
C VAL A 13 -8.17 2.25 -0.82
N PHE A 14 -8.69 2.71 -1.97
CA PHE A 14 -7.90 3.06 -3.15
C PHE A 14 -7.99 4.55 -3.37
N LEU A 15 -6.85 5.24 -3.38
CA LEU A 15 -6.76 6.64 -3.78
C LEU A 15 -6.57 6.77 -5.30
N ALA A 16 -7.55 7.32 -5.99
CA ALA A 16 -7.55 7.41 -7.45
C ALA A 16 -8.05 8.75 -8.01
N GLY A 17 -7.36 9.23 -9.04
CA GLY A 17 -7.72 10.35 -9.90
C GLY A 17 -8.81 9.96 -10.90
N ARG A 18 -8.50 9.92 -12.20
CA ARG A 18 -9.48 9.82 -13.31
C ARG A 18 -9.64 8.44 -13.95
N SER A 19 -8.94 7.41 -13.46
CA SER A 19 -8.83 6.12 -14.18
C SER A 19 -9.72 5.01 -13.60
N ARG A 20 -9.83 3.91 -14.35
CA ARG A 20 -10.54 2.68 -13.95
C ARG A 20 -9.66 1.73 -13.11
N ALA A 21 -8.36 2.00 -12.99
CA ALA A 21 -7.42 1.19 -12.22
C ALA A 21 -7.87 0.86 -10.78
N PRO A 22 -8.43 1.79 -9.98
CA PRO A 22 -8.87 1.46 -8.61
C PRO A 22 -9.95 0.37 -8.58
N PHE A 23 -10.74 0.21 -9.64
CA PHE A 23 -11.74 -0.85 -9.70
C PHE A 23 -11.09 -2.24 -9.61
N PHE A 24 -10.01 -2.48 -10.36
CA PHE A 24 -9.39 -3.81 -10.41
C PHE A 24 -8.80 -4.22 -9.07
N ALA A 25 -8.18 -3.28 -8.37
CA ALA A 25 -7.63 -3.53 -7.04
C ALA A 25 -8.74 -3.67 -5.99
N ALA A 26 -9.81 -2.87 -6.09
CA ALA A 26 -10.94 -2.93 -5.17
C ALA A 26 -11.75 -4.22 -5.32
N ILE A 27 -12.01 -4.65 -6.56
CA ILE A 27 -12.76 -5.88 -6.81
C ILE A 27 -11.92 -7.12 -6.53
N SER A 28 -10.61 -7.11 -6.80
CA SER A 28 -9.75 -8.27 -6.51
C SER A 28 -9.73 -8.57 -5.02
N ALA A 29 -9.70 -7.54 -4.18
CA ALA A 29 -9.79 -7.71 -2.75
C ALA A 29 -11.09 -8.39 -2.29
N LEU A 30 -12.25 -7.92 -2.77
CA LEU A 30 -13.54 -8.57 -2.49
C LEU A 30 -13.54 -10.03 -2.95
N ARG A 31 -12.95 -10.30 -4.12
CA ARG A 31 -12.89 -11.66 -4.67
C ARG A 31 -11.96 -12.59 -3.91
N ILE A 32 -10.94 -12.06 -3.24
CA ILE A 32 -10.02 -12.84 -2.39
C ILE A 32 -10.63 -13.14 -1.03
N GLY A 33 -11.56 -12.29 -0.57
CA GLY A 33 -12.31 -12.51 0.67
C GLY A 33 -12.28 -11.31 1.59
N ALA A 34 -12.07 -10.11 1.07
CA ALA A 34 -12.35 -8.91 1.84
C ALA A 34 -13.85 -8.71 2.03
N ASP A 35 -14.27 -8.38 3.25
CA ASP A 35 -15.68 -8.15 3.56
C ASP A 35 -16.22 -6.85 2.96
N LEU A 36 -15.42 -5.77 2.97
CA LEU A 36 -15.76 -4.48 2.39
C LEU A 36 -14.61 -3.91 1.55
N SER A 37 -14.95 -3.16 0.51
CA SER A 37 -13.94 -2.50 -0.32
C SER A 37 -14.39 -1.08 -0.62
N HIS A 38 -13.61 -0.13 -0.13
CA HIS A 38 -13.88 1.30 -0.23
C HIS A 38 -12.98 1.92 -1.31
N VAL A 39 -13.51 2.87 -2.07
CA VAL A 39 -12.72 3.60 -3.07
C VAL A 39 -12.82 5.08 -2.78
N ILE A 40 -11.70 5.71 -2.43
CA ILE A 40 -11.61 7.15 -2.20
C ILE A 40 -11.08 7.78 -3.48
N CYS A 41 -11.92 8.47 -4.23
CA CYS A 41 -11.54 8.94 -5.56
C CYS A 41 -11.95 10.38 -5.83
N SER A 42 -11.48 10.90 -6.96
CA SER A 42 -12.03 12.13 -7.51
C SER A 42 -13.52 11.96 -7.84
N PRO A 43 -14.33 13.03 -7.75
CA PRO A 43 -15.73 12.98 -8.18
C PRO A 43 -15.90 12.53 -9.63
N THR A 44 -14.93 12.86 -10.49
CA THR A 44 -14.98 12.52 -11.92
C THR A 44 -14.86 11.02 -12.21
N ALA A 45 -14.14 10.26 -11.38
CA ALA A 45 -14.03 8.81 -11.53
C ALA A 45 -15.17 8.03 -10.85
N ALA A 46 -15.84 8.64 -9.88
CA ALA A 46 -16.80 7.95 -9.02
C ALA A 46 -17.97 7.32 -9.79
N GLY A 47 -18.50 8.02 -10.80
CA GLY A 47 -19.58 7.50 -11.64
C GLY A 47 -19.19 6.22 -12.39
N ALA A 48 -17.99 6.20 -12.98
CA ALA A 48 -17.48 5.04 -13.69
C ALA A 48 -17.23 3.85 -12.75
N ILE A 49 -16.61 4.09 -11.59
CA ILE A 49 -16.30 3.03 -10.62
C ILE A 49 -17.59 2.41 -10.06
N LYS A 50 -18.56 3.25 -9.66
CA LYS A 50 -19.88 2.79 -9.17
C LYS A 50 -20.64 1.97 -10.21
N SER A 51 -20.43 2.23 -11.50
CA SER A 51 -21.10 1.50 -12.58
C SER A 51 -20.60 0.06 -12.78
N TYR A 52 -19.41 -0.29 -12.26
CA TYR A 52 -18.83 -1.62 -12.43
C TYR A 52 -19.27 -2.64 -11.40
N SER A 53 -19.53 -2.22 -10.15
CA SER A 53 -20.06 -3.11 -9.12
C SER A 53 -20.78 -2.29 -8.04
N PRO A 54 -21.99 -2.72 -7.62
CA PRO A 54 -22.69 -2.15 -6.49
C PRO A 54 -22.09 -2.55 -5.13
N ASP A 55 -21.20 -3.57 -5.10
CA ASP A 55 -20.54 -4.05 -3.87
C ASP A 55 -19.43 -3.10 -3.40
N LEU A 56 -18.96 -2.19 -4.27
CA LEU A 56 -17.94 -1.21 -3.94
C LEU A 56 -18.53 0.04 -3.28
N ILE A 57 -17.96 0.44 -2.15
CA ILE A 57 -18.35 1.67 -1.45
C ILE A 57 -17.47 2.82 -1.92
N VAL A 58 -18.01 3.70 -2.77
CA VAL A 58 -17.22 4.75 -3.45
C VAL A 58 -17.46 6.13 -2.81
N HIS A 59 -16.36 6.76 -2.36
CA HIS A 59 -16.26 8.04 -1.66
C HIS A 59 -15.60 9.12 -2.55
N PRO A 60 -16.39 9.99 -3.22
CA PRO A 60 -15.90 10.99 -4.17
C PRO A 60 -15.38 12.28 -3.48
N ILE A 61 -14.39 12.16 -2.61
CA ILE A 61 -13.98 13.26 -1.71
C ILE A 61 -12.71 13.99 -2.18
N LEU A 62 -11.97 13.45 -3.17
CA LEU A 62 -10.71 14.03 -3.66
C LEU A 62 -10.96 15.10 -4.72
N ARG A 63 -11.36 16.28 -4.28
CA ARG A 63 -11.68 17.42 -5.15
C ARG A 63 -10.46 18.28 -5.41
N GLU A 64 -10.24 18.67 -6.65
CA GLU A 64 -9.11 19.54 -7.03
C GLU A 64 -9.14 20.89 -6.32
N GLU A 65 -10.35 21.39 -6.03
CA GLU A 65 -10.56 22.67 -5.35
C GLU A 65 -10.32 22.60 -3.84
N TYR A 66 -10.12 21.40 -3.26
CA TYR A 66 -10.00 21.21 -1.82
C TYR A 66 -8.55 21.02 -1.39
N THR A 67 -8.14 21.74 -0.36
CA THR A 67 -6.85 21.50 0.29
C THR A 67 -6.89 20.21 1.12
N PRO A 68 -5.72 19.63 1.46
CA PRO A 68 -5.64 18.49 2.37
C PRO A 68 -6.40 18.72 3.69
N GLU A 69 -6.33 19.91 4.26
CA GLU A 69 -6.99 20.26 5.52
C GLU A 69 -8.51 20.19 5.42
N GLN A 70 -9.08 20.51 4.25
CA GLN A 70 -10.52 20.47 4.03
C GLN A 70 -11.06 19.05 3.92
N ILE A 71 -10.31 18.11 3.34
CA ILE A 71 -10.72 16.69 3.24
C ILE A 71 -10.33 15.88 4.48
N LYS A 72 -9.42 16.39 5.31
CA LYS A 72 -8.86 15.67 6.46
C LYS A 72 -9.92 15.08 7.40
N PRO A 73 -10.97 15.80 7.83
CA PRO A 73 -11.95 15.25 8.76
C PRO A 73 -12.70 14.04 8.20
N GLU A 74 -13.09 14.10 6.93
CA GLU A 74 -13.79 13.02 6.25
C GLU A 74 -12.87 11.81 6.01
N LEU A 75 -11.63 12.07 5.59
CA LEU A 75 -10.61 11.04 5.40
C LEU A 75 -10.24 10.35 6.72
N GLU A 76 -10.11 11.10 7.81
CA GLU A 76 -9.87 10.55 9.15
C GLU A 76 -11.01 9.67 9.63
N ALA A 77 -12.26 10.08 9.39
CA ALA A 77 -13.45 9.30 9.74
C ALA A 77 -13.53 8.00 8.94
N LEU A 78 -13.18 8.04 7.65
CA LEU A 78 -13.10 6.85 6.81
C LEU A 78 -12.01 5.90 7.33
N LEU A 79 -10.76 6.36 7.46
CA LEU A 79 -9.61 5.56 7.91
C LEU A 79 -9.78 4.98 9.32
N ALA A 80 -10.67 5.54 10.15
CA ALA A 80 -10.93 5.01 11.48
C ALA A 80 -11.56 3.61 11.51
N ARG A 81 -12.14 3.15 10.40
CA ARG A 81 -12.88 1.89 10.32
C ARG A 81 -12.22 0.87 9.40
N LEU A 82 -10.98 1.11 9.00
CA LEU A 82 -10.27 0.35 7.96
C LEU A 82 -9.00 -0.28 8.52
N HIS A 83 -8.62 -1.43 7.96
CA HIS A 83 -7.42 -2.15 8.37
C HIS A 83 -6.21 -1.79 7.51
N VAL A 84 -6.43 -1.57 6.21
CA VAL A 84 -5.36 -1.38 5.22
C VAL A 84 -5.71 -0.25 4.25
N LEU A 85 -4.69 0.51 3.84
CA LEU A 85 -4.81 1.54 2.81
C LEU A 85 -3.95 1.19 1.59
N ILE A 86 -4.52 1.20 0.39
CA ILE A 86 -3.80 1.05 -0.87
C ILE A 86 -3.74 2.41 -1.57
N ILE A 87 -2.54 2.87 -1.88
CA ILE A 87 -2.33 4.13 -2.59
C ILE A 87 -1.61 3.82 -3.90
N GLY A 88 -2.11 4.36 -5.01
CA GLY A 88 -1.43 4.17 -6.29
C GLY A 88 -2.33 3.90 -7.48
N PRO A 89 -3.22 2.89 -7.43
CA PRO A 89 -4.06 2.51 -8.55
C PRO A 89 -4.88 3.69 -9.08
N GLY A 90 -4.42 4.26 -10.19
CA GLY A 90 -5.06 5.41 -10.82
C GLY A 90 -4.90 6.74 -10.10
N LEU A 91 -3.96 6.87 -9.15
CA LEU A 91 -3.75 8.10 -8.37
C LEU A 91 -3.48 9.33 -9.25
N GLY A 92 -2.68 9.17 -10.32
CA GLY A 92 -2.20 10.29 -11.11
C GLY A 92 -1.01 10.99 -10.46
N ARG A 93 -0.56 12.08 -11.09
CA ARG A 93 0.66 12.82 -10.70
C ARG A 93 0.42 14.31 -10.51
N GLU A 94 -0.85 14.71 -10.52
CA GLU A 94 -1.30 16.06 -10.30
C GLU A 94 -0.94 16.50 -8.86
N PRO A 95 -0.48 17.75 -8.66
CA PRO A 95 -0.03 18.20 -7.35
C PRO A 95 -1.05 18.05 -6.23
N TYR A 96 -2.34 18.28 -6.50
CA TYR A 96 -3.40 18.15 -5.50
C TYR A 96 -3.63 16.68 -5.09
N MET A 97 -3.59 15.75 -6.04
CA MET A 97 -3.72 14.31 -5.77
C MET A 97 -2.53 13.80 -4.94
N GLU A 98 -1.32 14.26 -5.26
CA GLU A 98 -0.13 13.93 -4.46
C GLU A 98 -0.26 14.47 -3.03
N ALA A 99 -0.76 15.70 -2.85
CA ALA A 99 -0.98 16.29 -1.53
C ALA A 99 -2.02 15.51 -0.70
N HIS A 100 -3.13 15.10 -1.32
CA HIS A 100 -4.13 14.26 -0.67
C HIS A 100 -3.58 12.86 -0.33
N ALA A 101 -2.77 12.27 -1.20
CA ALA A 101 -2.13 10.98 -0.95
C ALA A 101 -1.13 11.04 0.21
N LYS A 102 -0.33 12.11 0.30
CA LYS A 102 0.58 12.35 1.44
C LYS A 102 -0.19 12.49 2.75
N LEU A 103 -1.32 13.20 2.74
CA LEU A 103 -2.20 13.29 3.91
C LEU A 103 -2.73 11.91 4.30
N ALA A 104 -3.28 11.14 3.36
CA ALA A 104 -3.81 9.81 3.63
C ALA A 104 -2.75 8.87 4.21
N LEU A 105 -1.55 8.87 3.64
CA LEU A 105 -0.41 8.10 4.12
C LEU A 105 -0.01 8.52 5.54
N SER A 106 0.06 9.81 5.82
CA SER A 106 0.36 10.34 7.16
C SER A 106 -0.68 9.90 8.20
N LEU A 107 -1.96 9.96 7.85
CA LEU A 107 -3.06 9.51 8.71
C LEU A 107 -3.05 7.99 8.92
N ALA A 108 -2.73 7.21 7.90
CA ALA A 108 -2.59 5.76 8.02
C ALA A 108 -1.41 5.38 8.92
N ARG A 109 -0.27 6.07 8.78
CA ARG A 109 0.92 5.89 9.63
C ARG A 109 0.64 6.21 11.10
N SER A 110 -0.05 7.33 11.37
CA SER A 110 -0.36 7.72 12.75
C SER A 110 -1.24 6.70 13.47
N ARG A 111 -2.05 5.94 12.71
CA ARG A 111 -2.92 4.87 13.18
C ARG A 111 -2.27 3.48 13.21
N GLY A 112 -1.05 3.32 12.69
CA GLY A 112 -0.41 1.99 12.57
C GLY A 112 -1.12 1.06 11.57
N MET A 113 -1.78 1.62 10.56
CA MET A 113 -2.41 0.83 9.49
C MET A 113 -1.37 0.25 8.54
N PHE A 114 -1.60 -0.95 8.02
CA PHE A 114 -0.80 -1.42 6.89
C PHE A 114 -1.10 -0.59 5.64
N VAL A 115 -0.07 -0.34 4.83
CA VAL A 115 -0.20 0.43 3.59
C VAL A 115 0.46 -0.31 2.42
N VAL A 116 -0.21 -0.34 1.27
CA VAL A 116 0.36 -0.82 0.01
C VAL A 116 0.54 0.37 -0.91
N LEU A 117 1.74 0.53 -1.46
CA LEU A 117 2.10 1.61 -2.37
C LEU A 117 2.42 1.01 -3.73
N ASP A 118 1.57 1.28 -4.71
CA ASP A 118 1.72 0.81 -6.09
C ASP A 118 1.77 1.99 -7.08
N ALA A 119 2.22 1.72 -8.30
CA ALA A 119 2.13 2.64 -9.44
C ALA A 119 2.59 4.09 -9.11
N ASP A 120 1.70 5.08 -9.26
CA ASP A 120 2.04 6.49 -9.06
C ASP A 120 2.32 6.87 -7.59
N ALA A 121 1.91 6.05 -6.61
CA ALA A 121 2.36 6.25 -5.23
C ALA A 121 3.88 6.07 -5.10
N LEU A 122 4.48 5.19 -5.91
CA LEU A 122 5.93 5.01 -5.97
C LEU A 122 6.64 6.19 -6.64
N TRP A 123 5.94 6.95 -7.48
CA TRP A 123 6.44 8.23 -7.97
C TRP A 123 6.52 9.26 -6.84
N MET A 124 5.47 9.37 -6.04
CA MET A 124 5.42 10.23 -4.85
C MET A 124 6.51 9.86 -3.83
N VAL A 125 6.63 8.57 -3.50
CA VAL A 125 7.68 8.06 -2.59
C VAL A 125 9.07 8.39 -3.14
N GLY A 126 9.29 8.22 -4.44
CA GLY A 126 10.58 8.50 -5.05
C GLY A 126 11.03 9.97 -4.93
N LYS A 127 10.10 10.91 -4.82
CA LYS A 127 10.43 12.34 -4.58
C LYS A 127 10.88 12.59 -3.14
N ASP A 128 10.36 11.82 -2.20
CA ASP A 128 10.62 11.97 -0.78
C ASP A 128 10.47 10.61 -0.07
N LEU A 129 11.59 9.92 0.14
CA LEU A 129 11.59 8.61 0.80
C LEU A 129 11.15 8.68 2.26
N SER A 130 11.24 9.86 2.91
CA SER A 130 10.89 10.02 4.33
C SER A 130 9.41 9.76 4.62
N VAL A 131 8.56 9.83 3.59
CA VAL A 131 7.12 9.55 3.71
C VAL A 131 6.83 8.11 4.13
N ILE A 132 7.74 7.16 3.90
CA ILE A 132 7.63 5.77 4.36
C ILE A 132 8.84 5.22 5.10
N LYS A 133 9.95 5.96 5.15
CA LYS A 133 11.17 5.47 5.79
C LYS A 133 10.93 5.11 7.26
N GLY A 134 11.32 3.90 7.64
CA GLY A 134 11.14 3.34 8.98
C GLY A 134 9.75 2.77 9.25
N TYR A 135 8.80 2.87 8.31
CA TYR A 135 7.44 2.37 8.48
C TYR A 135 7.31 0.94 7.97
N ARG A 136 7.57 -0.04 8.83
CA ARG A 136 7.59 -1.49 8.48
C ARG A 136 6.23 -2.04 8.05
N ARG A 137 5.15 -1.34 8.38
CA ARG A 137 3.79 -1.64 7.93
C ARG A 137 3.51 -1.18 6.49
N ALA A 138 4.51 -0.66 5.77
CA ALA A 138 4.43 -0.39 4.34
C ALA A 138 4.94 -1.55 3.48
N VAL A 139 4.24 -1.79 2.38
CA VAL A 139 4.66 -2.65 1.28
C VAL A 139 4.70 -1.83 -0.01
N VAL A 140 5.82 -1.85 -0.72
CA VAL A 140 5.95 -1.24 -2.06
C VAL A 140 5.92 -2.33 -3.11
N THR A 141 5.18 -2.12 -4.21
CA THR A 141 5.02 -3.12 -5.29
C THR A 141 5.55 -2.64 -6.64
N PRO A 142 6.82 -2.19 -6.74
CA PRO A 142 7.34 -1.62 -7.99
C PRO A 142 7.43 -2.63 -9.14
N ASN A 143 7.08 -2.20 -10.35
CA ASN A 143 7.54 -2.90 -11.56
C ASN A 143 9.03 -2.65 -11.84
N VAL A 144 9.61 -3.35 -12.83
CA VAL A 144 11.03 -3.21 -13.20
C VAL A 144 11.50 -1.77 -13.37
N VAL A 145 10.69 -0.89 -13.96
CA VAL A 145 11.05 0.52 -14.20
C VAL A 145 10.94 1.34 -12.93
N GLU A 146 9.86 1.16 -12.17
CA GLU A 146 9.64 1.80 -10.87
C GLU A 146 10.71 1.38 -9.86
N PHE A 147 11.10 0.11 -9.86
CA PHE A 147 12.09 -0.46 -8.96
C PHE A 147 13.47 0.11 -9.24
N LYS A 148 13.87 0.17 -10.52
CA LYS A 148 15.14 0.81 -10.90
C LYS A 148 15.21 2.25 -10.36
N ARG A 149 14.16 3.04 -10.56
CA ARG A 149 14.08 4.42 -10.08
C ARG A 149 14.14 4.48 -8.54
N LEU A 150 13.35 3.66 -7.85
CA LEU A 150 13.32 3.61 -6.39
C LEU A 150 14.68 3.19 -5.81
N SER A 151 15.34 2.21 -6.43
CA SER A 151 16.67 1.73 -6.05
C SER A 151 17.72 2.83 -6.16
N GLU A 152 17.71 3.61 -7.25
CA GLU A 152 18.60 4.75 -7.44
C GLU A 152 18.33 5.85 -6.40
N GLN A 153 17.05 6.16 -6.15
CA GLN A 153 16.63 7.16 -5.14
C GLN A 153 17.00 6.73 -3.72
N ALA A 154 16.94 5.43 -3.42
CA ALA A 154 17.36 4.86 -2.14
C ALA A 154 18.89 4.78 -1.98
N GLY A 155 19.66 5.17 -2.99
CA GLY A 155 21.13 5.16 -2.94
C GLY A 155 21.74 3.75 -3.04
N VAL A 156 21.01 2.78 -3.59
CA VAL A 156 21.52 1.42 -3.80
C VAL A 156 22.42 1.39 -5.02
N ASP A 157 23.60 0.79 -4.86
CA ASP A 157 24.59 0.66 -5.93
C ASP A 157 24.00 -0.05 -7.17
N PRO A 158 24.04 0.57 -8.37
CA PRO A 158 23.62 -0.05 -9.61
C PRO A 158 24.34 -1.37 -9.93
N GLN A 159 25.58 -1.55 -9.44
CA GLN A 159 26.40 -2.75 -9.64
C GLN A 159 26.12 -3.86 -8.63
N ALA A 160 25.30 -3.60 -7.60
CA ALA A 160 24.91 -4.64 -6.65
C ALA A 160 24.24 -5.81 -7.37
N PRO A 161 24.41 -7.06 -6.89
CA PRO A 161 23.74 -8.22 -7.47
C PRO A 161 22.22 -8.04 -7.51
N SER A 162 21.57 -8.31 -8.64
CA SER A 162 20.12 -8.09 -8.82
C SER A 162 19.29 -8.72 -7.70
N ALA A 163 19.56 -9.98 -7.36
CA ALA A 163 18.88 -10.71 -6.29
C ALA A 163 18.99 -10.09 -4.89
N LYS A 164 19.93 -9.17 -4.67
CA LYS A 164 20.12 -8.48 -3.38
C LYS A 164 19.55 -7.07 -3.37
N LYS A 165 19.23 -6.48 -4.52
CA LYS A 165 18.81 -5.08 -4.62
C LYS A 165 17.53 -4.82 -3.82
N ALA A 166 16.53 -5.70 -3.90
CA ALA A 166 15.28 -5.54 -3.16
C ALA A 166 15.52 -5.42 -1.64
N GLY A 167 16.40 -6.28 -1.08
CA GLY A 167 16.77 -6.23 0.33
C GLY A 167 17.56 -4.98 0.71
N LEU A 168 18.46 -4.52 -0.17
CA LEU A 168 19.18 -3.25 0.03
C LEU A 168 18.23 -2.05 0.04
N VAL A 169 17.24 -2.03 -0.87
CA VAL A 169 16.19 -1.01 -0.86
C VAL A 169 15.36 -1.10 0.42
N SER A 170 14.95 -2.30 0.83
CA SER A 170 14.21 -2.50 2.09
C SER A 170 14.97 -1.96 3.30
N SER A 171 16.27 -2.29 3.41
CA SER A 171 17.15 -1.79 4.47
C SER A 171 17.30 -0.27 4.42
N ALA A 172 17.50 0.31 3.24
CA ALA A 172 17.63 1.77 3.08
C ALA A 172 16.34 2.53 3.46
N LEU A 173 15.18 1.89 3.24
CA LEU A 173 13.87 2.39 3.64
C LEU A 173 13.51 2.03 5.09
N GLY A 174 14.40 1.39 5.86
CA GLY A 174 14.18 1.09 7.27
C GLY A 174 13.21 -0.06 7.52
N GLY A 175 13.26 -1.10 6.69
CA GLY A 175 12.46 -2.31 6.86
C GLY A 175 11.10 -2.28 6.19
N VAL A 176 10.91 -1.42 5.19
CA VAL A 176 9.73 -1.47 4.30
C VAL A 176 9.80 -2.73 3.45
N THR A 177 8.71 -3.47 3.33
CA THR A 177 8.68 -4.68 2.48
C THR A 177 8.69 -4.27 1.01
N VAL A 178 9.58 -4.85 0.23
CA VAL A 178 9.70 -4.60 -1.22
C VAL A 178 9.26 -5.84 -1.98
N LEU A 179 8.19 -5.71 -2.77
CA LEU A 179 7.75 -6.70 -3.75
C LEU A 179 8.14 -6.20 -5.15
N GLU A 180 9.33 -6.58 -5.59
CA GLU A 180 9.86 -6.28 -6.93
C GLU A 180 9.17 -7.18 -7.96
N LYS A 181 8.30 -6.59 -8.79
CA LYS A 181 7.58 -7.32 -9.85
C LYS A 181 8.49 -7.55 -11.05
N GLY A 182 8.58 -8.80 -11.51
CA GLY A 182 9.53 -9.21 -12.54
C GLY A 182 9.03 -10.38 -13.39
N ALA A 183 9.98 -11.05 -14.06
CA ALA A 183 9.71 -12.38 -14.63
C ALA A 183 9.56 -13.43 -13.51
N LYS A 184 10.31 -13.22 -12.44
CA LYS A 184 10.12 -13.79 -11.12
C LYS A 184 10.00 -12.63 -10.16
N ASP A 185 9.04 -12.70 -9.26
CA ASP A 185 8.86 -11.64 -8.27
C ASP A 185 9.81 -11.88 -7.10
N ILE A 186 10.43 -10.81 -6.60
CA ILE A 186 11.28 -10.86 -5.42
C ILE A 186 10.58 -10.12 -4.29
N ILE A 187 10.32 -10.83 -3.20
CA ILE A 187 9.78 -10.25 -1.96
C ILE A 187 10.93 -10.17 -0.97
N SER A 188 11.24 -8.99 -0.47
CA SER A 188 12.36 -8.79 0.45
C SER A 188 11.99 -7.84 1.59
N ILE A 189 12.45 -8.21 2.79
CA ILE A 189 12.38 -7.40 4.00
C ILE A 189 13.73 -7.43 4.70
N ASP A 190 14.22 -6.26 5.09
CA ASP A 190 15.46 -6.11 5.86
C ASP A 190 15.28 -5.00 6.91
N THR A 191 14.98 -5.41 8.15
CA THR A 191 14.83 -4.51 9.31
C THR A 191 16.14 -4.36 10.09
N THR A 192 17.26 -4.88 9.57
CA THR A 192 18.54 -4.93 10.30
C THR A 192 19.39 -3.67 10.16
N GLY A 193 19.03 -2.77 9.24
CA GLY A 193 19.73 -1.52 8.99
C GLY A 193 19.35 -0.38 9.95
N ASP A 194 20.21 0.63 10.03
CA ASP A 194 20.10 1.77 10.98
C ASP A 194 18.84 2.62 10.80
N ALA A 195 18.20 2.56 9.63
CA ALA A 195 16.97 3.27 9.34
C ALA A 195 15.72 2.61 9.95
N ALA A 196 15.84 1.38 10.48
CA ALA A 196 14.71 0.65 11.01
C ALA A 196 14.28 1.20 12.38
N ASN A 197 13.00 1.52 12.53
CA ASN A 197 12.47 2.16 13.73
C ASN A 197 11.12 1.56 14.14
N LEU A 198 11.06 0.89 15.30
CA LEU A 198 9.83 0.28 15.81
C LEU A 198 8.78 1.31 16.22
N LYS A 199 9.19 2.49 16.68
CA LYS A 199 8.27 3.58 17.08
C LYS A 199 7.49 4.12 15.90
N GLU A 200 8.20 4.34 14.79
CA GLU A 200 7.60 4.75 13.51
C GLU A 200 6.57 3.73 13.05
N SER A 201 6.84 2.43 13.27
CA SER A 201 5.98 1.32 12.89
C SER A 201 4.82 1.03 13.86
N LYS A 202 4.70 1.79 14.97
CA LYS A 202 3.73 1.55 16.05
C LYS A 202 3.85 0.15 16.67
N MET A 203 5.08 -0.35 16.82
CA MET A 203 5.40 -1.69 17.35
C MET A 203 6.25 -1.61 18.63
N GLU A 204 6.03 -0.59 19.48
CA GLU A 204 6.87 -0.32 20.66
C GLU A 204 6.82 -1.41 21.75
N GLY A 205 5.83 -2.30 21.72
CA GLY A 205 5.73 -3.46 22.61
C GLY A 205 6.22 -4.78 22.00
N ALA A 206 6.74 -4.76 20.78
CA ALA A 206 7.23 -5.94 20.09
C ALA A 206 8.62 -6.34 20.59
N ASP A 207 8.93 -7.63 20.47
CA ASP A 207 10.23 -8.20 20.83
C ASP A 207 11.28 -7.80 19.79
N GLU A 208 12.19 -6.89 20.15
CA GLU A 208 13.16 -6.30 19.22
C GLU A 208 14.03 -7.36 18.49
N GLU A 209 14.33 -8.48 19.15
CA GLU A 209 15.13 -9.54 18.56
C GLU A 209 14.35 -10.32 17.50
N LYS A 210 13.06 -10.60 17.76
CA LYS A 210 12.16 -11.24 16.78
C LYS A 210 11.82 -10.32 15.62
N GLU A 211 11.80 -9.02 15.86
CA GLU A 211 11.54 -7.99 14.85
C GLU A 211 12.77 -7.63 14.01
N ARG A 212 13.93 -8.22 14.30
CA ARG A 212 15.16 -8.07 13.53
C ARG A 212 15.26 -9.19 12.49
N THR A 213 14.71 -8.91 11.32
CA THR A 213 14.51 -9.89 10.24
C THR A 213 15.20 -9.43 8.98
N ARG A 214 15.84 -10.38 8.30
CA ARG A 214 16.33 -10.23 6.94
C ARG A 214 15.95 -11.46 6.14
N GLU A 215 15.00 -11.28 5.24
CA GLU A 215 14.44 -12.37 4.45
C GLU A 215 14.26 -11.93 2.99
N THR A 216 14.46 -12.86 2.08
CA THR A 216 14.20 -12.65 0.65
C THR A 216 13.68 -13.94 0.06
N ILE A 217 12.53 -13.84 -0.60
CA ILE A 217 11.83 -14.95 -1.23
C ILE A 217 11.70 -14.63 -2.71
N GLU A 218 11.99 -15.62 -3.55
CA GLU A 218 11.73 -15.58 -4.99
C GLU A 218 10.42 -16.34 -5.26
N VAL A 219 9.48 -15.69 -5.96
CA VAL A 219 8.26 -16.31 -6.45
C VAL A 219 8.46 -16.64 -7.92
N ASP A 220 8.65 -17.92 -8.20
CA ASP A 220 8.93 -18.46 -9.53
C ASP A 220 7.72 -19.14 -10.19
N VAL A 221 6.53 -18.95 -9.61
CA VAL A 221 5.25 -19.45 -10.15
C VAL A 221 5.04 -18.89 -11.56
N GLU A 222 4.83 -19.77 -12.53
CA GLU A 222 4.64 -19.39 -13.92
C GLU A 222 3.32 -18.64 -14.12
N GLY A 223 3.42 -17.38 -14.54
CA GLY A 223 2.27 -16.55 -14.91
C GLY A 223 1.80 -16.76 -16.34
N GLY A 224 0.67 -16.14 -16.70
CA GLY A 224 0.19 -16.15 -18.09
C GLY A 224 1.09 -15.33 -19.02
N LEU A 225 1.24 -15.77 -20.28
CA LEU A 225 2.03 -15.06 -21.30
C LEU A 225 1.42 -13.70 -21.70
N LYS A 226 0.11 -13.51 -21.47
CA LYS A 226 -0.59 -12.27 -21.79
C LYS A 226 -0.30 -11.21 -20.72
N ARG A 227 0.29 -10.09 -21.14
CA ARG A 227 0.35 -8.87 -20.34
C ARG A 227 -0.95 -8.08 -20.51
N CYS A 228 -1.79 -8.08 -19.47
CA CYS A 228 -2.98 -7.25 -19.39
C CYS A 228 -2.69 -6.01 -18.55
N GLY A 229 -3.23 -4.86 -18.96
CA GLY A 229 -3.32 -3.72 -18.03
C GLY A 229 -4.17 -4.11 -16.82
N GLY A 230 -3.74 -3.69 -15.62
CA GLY A 230 -4.44 -3.97 -14.36
C GLY A 230 -3.96 -5.20 -13.58
N GLN A 231 -2.97 -5.95 -14.07
CA GLN A 231 -2.39 -7.07 -13.28
C GLN A 231 -1.76 -6.60 -11.95
N GLY A 232 -1.08 -5.45 -11.96
CA GLY A 232 -0.55 -4.84 -10.73
C GLY A 232 -1.64 -4.39 -9.76
N ASP A 233 -2.76 -3.87 -10.29
CA ASP A 233 -3.93 -3.50 -9.49
C ASP A 233 -4.50 -4.73 -8.77
N VAL A 234 -4.66 -5.86 -9.48
CA VAL A 234 -5.11 -7.12 -8.87
C VAL A 234 -4.18 -7.54 -7.73
N LEU A 235 -2.86 -7.55 -7.98
CA LEU A 235 -1.85 -7.90 -6.99
C LEU A 235 -1.91 -7.00 -5.75
N SER A 236 -2.03 -5.68 -5.92
CA SER A 236 -2.11 -4.76 -4.79
C SER A 236 -3.36 -5.02 -3.93
N GLY A 237 -4.51 -5.28 -4.55
CA GLY A 237 -5.72 -5.69 -3.83
C GLY A 237 -5.55 -7.02 -3.07
N SER A 238 -4.85 -7.99 -3.66
CA SER A 238 -4.50 -9.26 -3.00
C SER A 238 -3.63 -9.04 -1.78
N VAL A 239 -2.50 -8.33 -1.94
CA VAL A 239 -1.56 -8.03 -0.87
C VAL A 239 -2.28 -7.29 0.25
N GLY A 240 -3.10 -6.30 -0.08
CA GLY A 240 -3.87 -5.57 0.93
C GLY A 240 -4.85 -6.46 1.70
N THR A 241 -5.45 -7.46 1.05
CA THR A 241 -6.35 -8.41 1.72
C THR A 241 -5.59 -9.28 2.72
N PHE A 242 -4.44 -9.82 2.34
CA PHE A 242 -3.58 -10.59 3.25
C PHE A 242 -3.08 -9.75 4.43
N LEU A 243 -2.68 -8.50 4.18
CA LEU A 243 -2.26 -7.57 5.24
C LEU A 243 -3.41 -7.25 6.20
N ALA A 244 -4.63 -7.16 5.69
CA ALA A 244 -5.80 -6.91 6.53
C ALA A 244 -6.12 -8.11 7.42
N TRP A 245 -6.04 -9.34 6.91
CA TRP A 245 -6.14 -10.54 7.75
C TRP A 245 -5.02 -10.60 8.78
N GLY A 246 -3.78 -10.24 8.40
CA GLY A 246 -2.68 -10.11 9.34
C GLY A 246 -2.97 -9.09 10.45
N LYS A 247 -3.58 -7.94 10.10
CA LYS A 247 -4.00 -6.93 11.07
C LYS A 247 -5.10 -7.43 12.00
N CYS A 248 -6.13 -8.11 11.47
CA CYS A 248 -7.17 -8.73 12.28
C CYS A 248 -6.59 -9.78 13.25
N TYR A 249 -5.58 -10.53 12.81
CA TYR A 249 -4.86 -11.46 13.67
C TYR A 249 -4.09 -10.74 14.80
N GLU A 250 -3.37 -9.66 14.49
CA GLU A 250 -2.73 -8.81 15.51
C GLU A 250 -3.73 -8.27 16.56
N ASP A 251 -4.93 -7.92 16.11
CA ASP A 251 -5.98 -7.35 16.96
C ASP A 251 -6.79 -8.43 17.73
N GLY A 252 -6.43 -9.71 17.58
CA GLY A 252 -7.05 -10.83 18.31
C GLY A 252 -8.40 -11.28 17.77
N ALA A 253 -8.73 -10.95 16.52
CA ALA A 253 -10.03 -11.29 15.93
C ALA A 253 -10.24 -12.82 15.77
N PHE A 254 -9.16 -13.61 15.70
CA PHE A 254 -9.21 -15.04 15.41
C PHE A 254 -8.96 -15.96 16.62
N GLY A 255 -8.86 -15.42 17.84
CA GLY A 255 -8.69 -16.18 19.09
C GLY A 255 -7.38 -15.91 19.81
#